data_AF-A0A842VME0-F1
#
_entry.id   AF-A0A842VME0-F1
#
_cell.length_a   1.000
_cell.length_b   1.000
_cell.length_c   1.000
_cell.angle_alpha   90.00
_cell.angle_beta   90.00
_cell.angle_gamma   90.00
#
_symmetry.space_group_name_H-M   'P 1'
#
loop_
_entity.id
_entity.type
_entity.pdbx_description
1 polymer ?
#
loop_
_entity_poly.entity_id
_entity_poly.type
_entity_poly.pdbx_seq_one_letter_code
_entity_poly.pdbx_strand_id
1 'polypeptide(L)'
;MIRNVMIIKDGLPLLSHNFCNSKNPFSKTNNLIMISGFFSALNSFSDQFNELGAIHELKLSKNNYKLSFLKDKNIPNLIYLASFDDNSKSVDVHNTLKKISNTFLKNFNINQIMNWSGRLDAFKSFEAMINDCVEKEGEKDIQKTRIDKLIPMLKVSKSINPKNYLSGDRAMKVFNLIDGTKSINEISNLCSISTEKVYNICKILIKFGFISYV
;
A
#
# COMPACT_ATOMS: atom_id res chain seq x y z
N MET A 1 -8.97 -7.16 -8.24
CA MET A 1 -8.46 -8.19 -7.30
C MET A 1 -7.05 -8.55 -7.70
N ILE A 2 -6.16 -8.64 -6.70
CA ILE A 2 -4.81 -9.17 -6.90
C ILE A 2 -4.91 -10.65 -7.28
N ARG A 3 -4.16 -11.04 -8.30
CA ARG A 3 -4.15 -12.39 -8.87
C ARG A 3 -2.86 -13.10 -8.56
N ASN A 4 -1.73 -12.40 -8.60
CA ASN A 4 -0.42 -12.95 -8.32
C ASN A 4 0.45 -11.91 -7.63
N VAL A 5 1.33 -12.37 -6.76
CA VAL A 5 2.43 -11.62 -6.17
C VAL A 5 3.73 -12.34 -6.47
N MET A 6 4.77 -11.60 -6.78
CA MET A 6 6.09 -12.13 -7.07
C MET A 6 7.17 -11.24 -6.46
N ILE A 7 8.20 -11.87 -5.90
CA ILE A 7 9.41 -11.22 -5.44
C ILE A 7 10.52 -11.68 -6.37
N ILE A 8 11.25 -10.72 -6.93
CA ILE A 8 12.32 -10.92 -7.90
C ILE A 8 13.61 -10.39 -7.29
N LYS A 9 14.68 -11.18 -7.38
CA LYS A 9 16.03 -10.73 -7.01
C LYS A 9 17.00 -11.08 -8.14
N ASP A 10 17.74 -10.09 -8.61
CA ASP A 10 18.72 -10.23 -9.71
C ASP A 10 18.13 -10.90 -10.97
N GLY A 11 16.88 -10.56 -11.30
CA GLY A 11 16.19 -11.12 -12.47
C GLY A 11 15.69 -12.55 -12.30
N LEU A 12 15.82 -13.15 -11.12
CA LEU A 12 15.30 -14.49 -10.82
C LEU A 12 14.07 -14.43 -9.90
N PRO A 13 13.11 -15.36 -10.07
CA PRO A 13 11.99 -15.52 -9.16
C PRO A 13 12.51 -15.97 -7.79
N LEU A 14 12.49 -15.07 -6.81
CA LEU A 14 12.80 -15.42 -5.42
C LEU A 14 11.60 -16.13 -4.78
N LEU A 15 10.40 -15.62 -5.05
CA LEU A 15 9.14 -16.22 -4.59
C LEU A 15 8.01 -15.80 -5.53
N SER A 16 7.04 -16.69 -5.74
CA SER A 16 5.80 -16.35 -6.43
C SER A 16 4.61 -16.98 -5.72
N HIS A 17 3.55 -16.21 -5.52
CA HIS A 17 2.30 -16.69 -4.96
C HIS A 17 1.15 -16.35 -5.91
N ASN A 18 0.33 -17.35 -6.22
CA ASN A 18 -0.79 -17.24 -7.14
C ASN A 18 -2.10 -17.50 -6.38
N PHE A 19 -3.00 -16.52 -6.42
CA PHE A 19 -4.29 -16.55 -5.72
C PHE A 19 -5.42 -17.14 -6.56
N CYS A 20 -5.14 -17.63 -7.77
CA CYS A 20 -6.13 -18.06 -8.73
C CYS A 20 -5.86 -19.48 -9.23
N ASN A 21 -6.89 -20.32 -9.17
CA ASN A 21 -6.86 -21.68 -9.74
C ASN A 21 -6.86 -21.71 -11.28
N SER A 22 -6.92 -20.55 -11.95
CA SER A 22 -6.92 -20.49 -13.42
C SER A 22 -5.49 -20.46 -13.98
N LYS A 23 -5.28 -21.16 -15.12
CA LYS A 23 -4.02 -21.12 -15.87
C LYS A 23 -3.76 -19.70 -16.37
N ASN A 24 -2.93 -18.95 -15.65
CA ASN A 24 -2.51 -17.60 -15.98
C ASN A 24 -1.00 -17.59 -16.33
N PRO A 25 -0.46 -16.56 -16.98
CA PRO A 25 0.96 -16.54 -17.35
C PRO A 25 1.90 -16.63 -16.14
N PHE A 26 1.45 -16.27 -14.93
CA PHE A 26 2.21 -16.32 -13.68
C PHE A 26 2.12 -17.68 -12.96
N SER A 27 1.42 -18.68 -13.52
CA SER A 27 1.25 -20.00 -12.91
C SER A 27 2.31 -21.04 -13.30
N LYS A 28 3.13 -20.76 -14.34
CA LYS A 28 4.13 -21.69 -14.86
C LYS A 28 5.54 -21.19 -14.60
N THR A 29 6.41 -22.04 -14.07
CA THR A 29 7.81 -21.71 -13.71
C THR A 29 8.59 -21.06 -14.86
N ASN A 30 8.52 -21.61 -16.08
CA ASN A 30 9.25 -21.03 -17.23
C ASN A 30 8.79 -19.61 -17.55
N ASN A 31 7.50 -19.31 -17.37
CA ASN A 31 6.97 -17.97 -17.59
C ASN A 31 7.44 -17.02 -16.48
N LEU A 32 7.55 -17.49 -15.23
CA LEU A 32 8.04 -16.70 -14.11
C LEU A 32 9.48 -16.23 -14.35
N ILE A 33 10.36 -17.09 -14.86
CA ILE A 33 11.75 -16.73 -15.19
C ILE A 33 11.78 -15.65 -16.29
N MET A 34 10.96 -15.80 -17.35
CA MET A 34 10.87 -14.81 -18.41
C MET A 34 10.36 -13.46 -17.89
N ILE A 35 9.32 -13.49 -17.04
CA ILE A 35 8.73 -12.30 -16.42
C ILE A 35 9.76 -11.62 -15.51
N SER A 36 10.47 -12.37 -14.66
CA SER A 36 11.47 -11.82 -13.74
C SER A 36 12.63 -11.18 -14.50
N GLY A 37 13.12 -11.83 -15.55
CA GLY A 37 14.17 -11.29 -16.42
C GLY A 37 13.72 -10.01 -17.12
N PHE A 38 12.51 -10.01 -17.70
CA PHE A 38 11.92 -8.82 -18.32
C PHE A 38 11.81 -7.65 -17.35
N PHE A 39 11.26 -7.86 -16.15
CA PHE A 39 11.10 -6.79 -15.17
C PHE A 39 12.41 -6.29 -14.59
N SER A 40 13.40 -7.16 -14.40
CA SER A 40 14.73 -6.74 -14.00
C SER A 40 15.41 -5.89 -15.06
N ALA A 41 15.29 -6.27 -16.34
CA ALA A 41 15.80 -5.48 -17.46
C ALA A 41 15.09 -4.14 -17.58
N LEU A 42 13.76 -4.13 -17.50
CA LEU A 42 12.95 -2.91 -17.53
C LEU A 42 13.32 -1.96 -16.38
N ASN A 43 13.52 -2.50 -15.17
CA ASN A 43 13.90 -1.71 -14.02
C ASN A 43 15.31 -1.12 -14.17
N SER A 44 16.27 -1.93 -14.63
CA SER A 44 17.63 -1.45 -14.93
C SER A 44 17.63 -0.40 -16.04
N PHE A 45 16.76 -0.55 -17.05
CA PHE A 45 16.58 0.44 -18.10
C PHE A 45 15.99 1.74 -17.54
N SER A 46 14.95 1.65 -16.71
CA SER A 46 14.33 2.83 -16.08
C SER A 46 15.30 3.63 -15.23
N ASP A 47 16.26 2.98 -14.55
CA ASP A 47 17.30 3.66 -13.77
C ASP A 47 18.25 4.50 -14.65
N GLN A 48 18.35 4.22 -15.95
CA GLN A 48 19.18 4.99 -16.90
C GLN A 48 18.49 6.27 -17.40
N PHE A 49 17.19 6.42 -17.13
CA PHE A 49 16.38 7.54 -17.59
C PHE A 49 15.80 8.29 -16.39
N ASN A 50 16.59 9.21 -15.83
CA ASN A 50 16.18 10.09 -14.73
C ASN A 50 14.91 10.91 -15.03
N GLU A 51 14.58 11.11 -16.31
CA GLU A 51 13.44 11.90 -16.78
C GLU A 51 12.12 11.11 -16.89
N LEU A 52 12.15 9.77 -16.90
CA LEU A 52 10.94 8.95 -17.08
C LEU A 52 10.06 8.87 -15.81
N GLY A 53 10.52 9.41 -14.70
CA GLY A 53 9.90 9.19 -13.39
C GLY A 53 9.95 7.71 -12.99
N ALA A 54 9.38 7.38 -11.82
CA ALA A 54 9.27 6.00 -11.42
C ALA A 54 8.03 5.38 -12.10
N ILE A 55 8.26 4.48 -13.05
CA ILE A 55 7.19 3.65 -13.59
C ILE A 55 6.68 2.78 -12.42
N HIS A 56 5.37 2.73 -12.21
CA HIS A 56 4.76 1.99 -11.09
C HIS A 56 3.69 0.99 -11.54
N GLU A 57 3.23 1.13 -12.79
CA GLU A 57 2.20 0.31 -13.37
C GLU A 57 2.46 0.06 -14.85
N LEU A 58 2.17 -1.15 -15.32
CA LEU A 58 2.06 -1.50 -16.74
C LEU A 58 0.70 -2.15 -17.00
N LYS A 59 0.01 -1.70 -18.04
CA LYS A 59 -1.22 -2.35 -18.51
C LYS A 59 -0.89 -3.42 -19.55
N LEU A 60 -1.42 -4.63 -19.39
CA LEU A 60 -1.25 -5.69 -20.38
C LEU A 60 -2.23 -5.48 -21.54
N SER A 61 -1.77 -5.66 -22.77
CA SER A 61 -2.53 -5.33 -23.99
C SER A 61 -3.67 -6.31 -24.30
N LYS A 62 -3.56 -7.57 -23.85
CA LYS A 62 -4.48 -8.66 -24.24
C LYS A 62 -5.54 -8.99 -23.19
N ASN A 63 -5.58 -8.29 -22.06
CA ASN A 63 -6.54 -8.54 -20.98
C ASN A 63 -6.70 -7.30 -20.08
N ASN A 64 -7.62 -7.40 -19.12
CA ASN A 64 -7.85 -6.33 -18.14
C ASN A 64 -6.86 -6.37 -16.97
N TYR A 65 -5.75 -7.11 -17.10
CA TYR A 65 -4.75 -7.17 -16.04
C TYR A 65 -3.76 -6.02 -16.16
N LYS A 66 -3.41 -5.49 -15.00
CA LYS A 66 -2.38 -4.50 -14.76
C LYS A 66 -1.30 -5.13 -13.90
N LEU A 67 -0.09 -4.63 -14.02
CA LEU A 67 1.06 -5.03 -13.24
C LEU A 67 1.51 -3.82 -12.44
N SER A 68 1.46 -3.91 -11.11
CA SER A 68 2.09 -2.92 -10.23
C SER A 68 3.43 -3.45 -9.78
N PHE A 69 4.42 -2.57 -9.67
CA PHE A 69 5.74 -2.94 -9.19
C PHE A 69 6.32 -1.92 -8.23
N LEU A 70 7.21 -2.43 -7.36
CA LEU A 70 7.87 -1.70 -6.30
C LEU A 70 9.32 -2.17 -6.24
N LYS A 71 10.26 -1.27 -6.47
CA LYS A 71 11.69 -1.50 -6.27
C LYS A 71 12.06 -1.25 -4.81
N ASP A 72 12.87 -2.13 -4.24
CA ASP A 72 13.47 -1.87 -2.94
C ASP A 72 14.57 -0.80 -3.03
N LYS A 73 14.70 0.03 -1.99
CA LYS A 73 15.68 1.12 -1.97
C LYS A 73 17.04 0.70 -1.40
N ASN A 74 17.06 -0.34 -0.57
CA ASN A 74 18.22 -0.73 0.23
C ASN A 74 18.86 -2.02 -0.29
N ILE A 75 18.06 -2.91 -0.89
CA ILE A 75 18.53 -4.17 -1.46
C ILE A 75 18.56 -4.03 -2.99
N PRO A 76 19.76 -4.00 -3.61
CA PRO A 76 19.90 -3.91 -5.06
C PRO A 76 19.14 -5.02 -5.79
N ASN A 77 18.48 -4.64 -6.88
CA ASN A 77 17.72 -5.54 -7.76
C ASN A 77 16.65 -6.39 -7.06
N LEU A 78 16.17 -5.98 -5.89
CA LEU A 78 14.99 -6.57 -5.26
C LEU A 78 13.74 -5.84 -5.72
N ILE A 79 12.83 -6.58 -6.34
CA ILE A 79 11.62 -6.03 -6.95
C ILE A 79 10.41 -6.84 -6.47
N TYR A 80 9.36 -6.15 -6.06
CA TYR A 80 8.07 -6.73 -5.73
C TYR A 80 7.10 -6.40 -6.87
N LEU A 81 6.39 -7.41 -7.35
CA LEU A 81 5.49 -7.33 -8.50
C LEU A 81 4.14 -7.92 -8.11
N ALA A 82 3.04 -7.27 -8.49
CA ALA A 82 1.70 -7.81 -8.36
C ALA A 82 0.93 -7.65 -9.67
N SER A 83 0.20 -8.69 -10.06
CA SER A 83 -0.80 -8.59 -11.12
C SER A 83 -2.20 -8.50 -10.54
N PHE A 84 -3.03 -7.64 -11.12
CA PHE A 84 -4.38 -7.36 -10.63
C PHE A 84 -5.30 -6.95 -11.77
N ASP A 85 -6.61 -7.14 -11.59
CA ASP A 85 -7.64 -6.64 -12.52
C ASP A 85 -8.30 -5.35 -12.01
N ASP A 86 -9.21 -4.81 -12.81
CA ASP A 86 -9.94 -3.56 -12.53
C ASP A 86 -10.78 -3.58 -11.24
N ASN A 87 -10.99 -4.73 -10.60
CA ASN A 87 -11.65 -4.78 -9.29
C ASN A 87 -10.72 -4.30 -8.14
N SER A 88 -9.44 -3.99 -8.41
CA SER A 88 -8.52 -3.38 -7.44
C SER A 88 -8.00 -2.05 -7.96
N LYS A 89 -7.86 -1.06 -7.08
CA LYS A 89 -7.24 0.23 -7.43
C LYS A 89 -5.72 0.12 -7.37
N SER A 90 -5.04 0.71 -8.36
CA SER A 90 -3.58 0.72 -8.45
C SER A 90 -2.88 1.17 -7.16
N VAL A 91 -3.35 2.26 -6.56
CA VAL A 91 -2.81 2.81 -5.31
C VAL A 91 -2.90 1.81 -4.15
N ASP A 92 -4.00 1.05 -4.10
CA ASP A 92 -4.21 0.05 -3.04
C ASP A 92 -3.25 -1.12 -3.21
N VAL A 93 -3.13 -1.64 -4.44
CA VAL A 93 -2.20 -2.72 -4.77
C VAL A 93 -0.76 -2.31 -4.49
N HIS A 94 -0.37 -1.09 -4.86
CA HIS A 94 0.97 -0.58 -4.57
C HIS A 94 1.23 -0.45 -3.05
N ASN A 95 0.23 -0.03 -2.27
CA ASN A 95 0.33 -0.04 -0.80
C ASN A 95 0.44 -1.46 -0.23
N THR A 96 -0.22 -2.44 -0.84
CA THR A 96 -0.09 -3.85 -0.49
C THR A 96 1.32 -4.37 -0.80
N LEU A 97 1.91 -4.00 -1.95
CA LEU A 97 3.32 -4.29 -2.22
C LEU A 97 4.26 -3.67 -1.17
N LYS A 98 4.00 -2.45 -0.69
CA LYS A 98 4.77 -1.84 0.41
C LYS A 98 4.63 -2.63 1.71
N LYS A 99 3.44 -3.11 2.04
CA LYS A 99 3.22 -3.97 3.22
C LYS A 99 3.99 -5.29 3.10
N ILE A 100 3.91 -5.93 1.93
CA ILE A 100 4.63 -7.17 1.64
C ILE A 100 6.13 -6.96 1.76
N SER A 101 6.67 -5.90 1.14
CA SER A 101 8.09 -5.52 1.26
C SER A 101 8.52 -5.34 2.71
N ASN A 102 7.82 -4.50 3.48
CA ASN A 102 8.13 -4.27 4.88
C ASN A 102 8.03 -5.55 5.73
N THR A 103 7.08 -6.42 5.44
CA THR A 103 6.89 -7.68 6.18
C THR A 103 7.99 -8.68 5.82
N PHE A 104 8.36 -8.78 4.55
CA PHE A 104 9.44 -9.64 4.08
C PHE A 104 10.76 -9.27 4.75
N LEU A 105 11.13 -7.98 4.73
CA LEU A 105 12.38 -7.49 5.32
C LEU A 105 12.43 -7.57 6.85
N LYS A 106 11.27 -7.69 7.52
CA LYS A 106 11.22 -7.96 8.97
C LYS A 106 11.43 -9.44 9.32
N ASN A 107 11.02 -10.34 8.42
CA ASN A 107 11.07 -11.78 8.66
C ASN A 107 12.37 -12.42 8.18
N PHE A 108 13.07 -11.80 7.24
CA PHE A 108 14.31 -12.34 6.68
C PHE A 108 15.47 -11.36 6.82
N ASN A 109 16.63 -11.91 7.19
CA ASN A 109 17.85 -11.15 7.33
C ASN A 109 18.28 -10.57 5.96
N ILE A 110 18.65 -9.28 5.93
CA ILE A 110 19.15 -8.60 4.73
C ILE A 110 20.31 -9.36 4.09
N ASN A 111 21.26 -9.87 4.87
CA ASN A 111 22.40 -10.63 4.36
C ASN A 111 21.98 -11.94 3.69
N GLN A 112 20.92 -12.60 4.17
CA GLN A 112 20.38 -13.79 3.52
C GLN A 112 19.77 -13.47 2.16
N ILE A 113 19.10 -12.33 2.04
CA ILE A 113 18.51 -11.86 0.78
C ILE A 113 19.60 -11.41 -0.20
N MET A 114 20.60 -10.67 0.29
CA MET A 114 21.72 -10.16 -0.52
C MET A 114 22.57 -11.29 -1.11
N ASN A 115 22.83 -12.34 -0.31
CA ASN A 115 23.65 -13.49 -0.71
C ASN A 115 22.80 -14.66 -1.23
N TRP A 116 21.55 -14.41 -1.61
CA TRP A 116 20.69 -15.46 -2.13
C TRP A 116 21.19 -15.96 -3.48
N SER A 117 21.36 -17.28 -3.59
CA SER A 117 22.00 -17.95 -4.73
C SER A 117 21.00 -18.68 -5.64
N GLY A 118 19.75 -18.23 -5.72
CA GLY A 118 18.73 -18.85 -6.57
C GLY A 118 17.99 -20.06 -5.96
N ARG A 119 18.19 -20.36 -4.67
CA ARG A 119 17.47 -21.47 -4.00
C ARG A 119 15.98 -21.16 -3.86
N LEU A 120 15.13 -21.93 -4.54
CA LEU A 120 13.68 -21.69 -4.65
C LEU A 120 12.94 -21.78 -3.30
N ASP A 121 13.35 -22.67 -2.40
CA ASP A 121 12.64 -22.87 -1.14
C ASP A 121 13.10 -21.94 0.00
N ALA A 122 14.12 -21.09 -0.24
CA ALA A 122 14.76 -20.29 0.81
C ALA A 122 13.83 -19.33 1.55
N PHE A 123 12.70 -18.97 0.92
CA PHE A 123 11.72 -18.01 1.44
C PHE A 123 10.29 -18.53 1.38
N LYS A 124 10.09 -19.83 1.12
CA LYS A 124 8.77 -20.44 0.90
C LYS A 124 7.82 -20.27 2.08
N SER A 125 8.35 -20.21 3.31
CA SER A 125 7.57 -19.95 4.53
C SER A 125 6.82 -18.61 4.49
N PHE A 126 7.25 -17.67 3.65
CA PHE A 126 6.61 -16.36 3.49
C PHE A 126 5.32 -16.39 2.66
N GLU A 127 5.06 -17.45 1.89
CA GLU A 127 3.85 -17.54 1.05
C GLU A 127 2.57 -17.37 1.87
N ALA A 128 2.51 -17.95 3.08
CA ALA A 128 1.35 -17.81 3.96
C ALA A 128 1.13 -16.36 4.41
N MET A 129 2.20 -15.60 4.68
CA MET A 129 2.12 -14.20 5.11
C MET A 129 1.68 -13.25 3.99
N ILE A 130 1.86 -13.66 2.73
CA ILE A 130 1.38 -12.89 1.58
C ILE A 130 -0.15 -12.87 1.55
N ASN A 131 -0.81 -13.96 1.93
CA ASN A 131 -2.28 -14.00 2.05
C ASN A 131 -2.77 -12.96 3.05
N ASP A 132 -2.19 -12.91 4.25
CA ASP A 132 -2.56 -11.93 5.29
C ASP A 132 -2.38 -10.48 4.81
N CYS A 133 -1.42 -10.22 3.93
CA CYS A 133 -1.19 -8.89 3.38
C CYS A 133 -2.26 -8.50 2.35
N VAL A 134 -2.75 -9.46 1.57
CA VAL A 134 -3.72 -9.26 0.49
C VAL A 134 -5.16 -9.28 1.01
N GLU A 135 -5.52 -10.18 1.94
CA GLU A 135 -6.88 -10.27 2.51
C GLU A 135 -7.28 -9.00 3.27
N LYS A 136 -6.32 -8.32 3.91
CA LYS A 136 -6.52 -7.01 4.55
C LYS A 136 -6.79 -5.86 3.55
N GLU A 137 -6.82 -6.09 2.24
CA GLU A 137 -7.40 -5.15 1.26
C GLU A 137 -8.94 -5.19 1.29
N GLY A 138 -9.56 -6.36 1.52
CA GLY A 138 -11.01 -6.51 1.60
C GLY A 138 -11.62 -5.88 2.85
N GLU A 139 -10.83 -5.74 3.92
CA GLU A 139 -11.27 -5.13 5.19
C GLU A 139 -11.27 -3.59 5.19
N LYS A 140 -10.87 -2.92 4.10
CA LYS A 140 -10.95 -1.45 4.02
C LYS A 140 -12.39 -0.96 4.13
N ASP A 141 -13.38 -1.73 3.70
CA ASP A 141 -14.81 -1.41 3.91
C ASP A 141 -15.25 -1.57 5.38
N ILE A 142 -14.58 -2.44 6.15
CA ILE A 142 -14.83 -2.63 7.59
C ILE A 142 -14.13 -1.54 8.42
N GLN A 143 -12.96 -1.06 7.99
CA GLN A 143 -12.30 0.09 8.64
C GLN A 143 -13.04 1.40 8.37
N LYS A 144 -13.62 1.58 7.17
CA LYS A 144 -14.46 2.73 6.84
C LYS A 144 -15.66 2.83 7.79
N THR A 145 -16.34 1.71 8.02
CA THR A 145 -17.48 1.62 8.96
C THR A 145 -17.10 1.84 10.43
N ARG A 146 -15.83 1.64 10.82
CA ARG A 146 -15.35 1.97 12.17
C ARG A 146 -14.94 3.43 12.31
N ILE A 147 -14.31 4.01 11.29
CA ILE A 147 -13.87 5.42 11.30
C ILE A 147 -15.08 6.35 11.34
N ASP A 148 -16.15 6.01 10.61
CA ASP A 148 -17.39 6.80 10.54
C ASP A 148 -17.98 7.11 11.92
N LYS A 149 -17.80 6.20 12.89
CA LYS A 149 -18.38 6.26 14.23
C LYS A 149 -17.50 6.96 15.28
N LEU A 150 -16.24 7.26 14.97
CA LEU A 150 -15.33 7.89 15.93
C LEU A 150 -15.81 9.31 16.26
N ILE A 151 -15.80 9.68 17.53
CA ILE A 151 -16.23 11.01 18.00
C ILE A 151 -15.00 11.77 18.48
N PRO A 152 -14.46 12.72 17.70
CA PRO A 152 -13.36 13.56 18.14
C PRO A 152 -13.81 14.55 19.23
N MET A 153 -12.99 14.71 20.26
CA MET A 153 -13.21 15.61 21.40
C MET A 153 -11.95 16.43 21.66
N LEU A 154 -12.12 17.73 21.94
CA LEU A 154 -11.02 18.61 22.31
C LEU A 154 -10.45 18.23 23.68
N LYS A 155 -9.12 18.11 23.76
CA LYS A 155 -8.39 17.85 25.01
C LYS A 155 -7.90 19.10 25.72
N VAL A 156 -8.01 20.25 25.08
CA VAL A 156 -7.32 21.46 25.52
C VAL A 156 -8.30 22.41 26.18
N SER A 157 -8.02 22.79 27.41
CA SER A 157 -8.86 23.68 28.22
C SER A 157 -8.72 25.17 27.84
N LYS A 158 -7.70 25.53 27.07
CA LYS A 158 -7.44 26.90 26.61
C LYS A 158 -7.88 27.08 25.16
N SER A 159 -8.40 28.26 24.82
CA SER A 159 -8.80 28.58 23.44
C SER A 159 -7.58 28.54 22.51
N ILE A 160 -7.53 27.54 21.64
CA ILE A 160 -6.51 27.45 20.59
C ILE A 160 -7.01 28.18 19.35
N ASN A 161 -6.13 28.98 18.73
CA ASN A 161 -6.40 29.50 17.40
C ASN A 161 -5.91 28.47 16.34
N PRO A 162 -6.83 27.77 15.65
CA PRO A 162 -6.47 26.73 14.68
C PRO A 162 -5.66 27.28 13.49
N LYS A 163 -5.72 28.58 13.20
CA LYS A 163 -4.94 29.22 12.11
C LYS A 163 -3.43 29.08 12.28
N ASN A 164 -2.95 28.89 13.51
CA ASN A 164 -1.53 28.74 13.79
C ASN A 164 -1.00 27.33 13.48
N TYR A 165 -1.89 26.36 13.28
CA TYR A 165 -1.52 24.93 13.17
C TYR A 165 -2.11 24.24 11.93
N LEU A 166 -3.20 24.79 11.38
CA LEU A 166 -3.87 24.27 10.21
C LEU A 166 -3.83 25.30 9.09
N SER A 167 -3.21 24.93 7.97
CA SER A 167 -3.28 25.69 6.72
C SER A 167 -4.44 25.18 5.87
N GLY A 168 -5.48 26.00 5.68
CA GLY A 168 -6.56 25.75 4.73
C GLY A 168 -7.96 25.70 5.35
N ASP A 169 -8.93 26.33 4.66
CA ASP A 169 -10.30 26.55 5.14
C ASP A 169 -11.03 25.26 5.51
N ARG A 170 -10.75 24.18 4.78
CA ARG A 170 -11.36 22.86 5.03
C ARG A 170 -10.94 22.29 6.40
N ALA A 171 -9.66 22.41 6.74
CA ALA A 171 -9.16 21.91 8.02
C ALA A 171 -9.70 22.73 9.19
N MET A 172 -9.82 24.04 9.01
CA MET A 172 -10.43 24.93 9.99
C MET A 172 -11.92 24.63 10.22
N LYS A 173 -12.69 24.40 9.15
CA LYS A 173 -14.10 23.99 9.24
C LYS A 173 -14.27 22.70 10.04
N VAL A 174 -13.43 21.70 9.76
CA VAL A 174 -13.42 20.44 10.52
C VAL A 174 -13.11 20.71 12.00
N PHE A 175 -12.04 21.45 12.31
CA PHE A 175 -11.66 21.76 13.68
C PHE A 175 -12.79 22.45 14.47
N ASN A 176 -13.47 23.42 13.87
CA ASN A 176 -14.54 24.17 14.52
C ASN A 176 -15.80 23.33 14.82
N LEU A 177 -15.94 22.15 14.20
CA LEU A 177 -17.04 21.23 14.45
C LEU A 177 -16.69 20.13 15.47
N ILE A 178 -15.44 20.08 15.94
CA ILE A 178 -15.01 19.09 16.95
C ILE A 178 -15.44 19.57 18.33
N ASP A 179 -16.44 18.91 18.89
CA ASP A 179 -17.03 19.24 20.20
C ASP A 179 -17.22 18.02 21.11
N GLY A 180 -16.81 16.82 20.69
CA GLY A 180 -17.02 15.59 21.44
C GLY A 180 -18.42 14.99 21.33
N THR A 181 -19.29 15.53 20.46
CA THR A 181 -20.65 15.00 20.24
C THR A 181 -20.85 14.43 18.85
N LYS A 182 -20.20 15.00 17.84
CA LYS A 182 -20.37 14.61 16.44
C LYS A 182 -19.33 13.58 16.03
N SER A 183 -19.80 12.52 15.39
CA SER A 183 -18.97 11.53 14.73
C SER A 183 -18.26 12.10 13.51
N ILE A 184 -17.21 11.42 13.05
CA ILE A 184 -16.51 11.78 11.80
C ILE A 184 -17.48 11.83 10.61
N ASN A 185 -18.44 10.92 10.53
CA ASN A 185 -19.44 10.92 9.46
C ASN A 185 -20.34 12.16 9.48
N GLU A 186 -20.79 12.58 10.67
CA GLU A 186 -21.60 13.79 10.83
C GLU A 186 -20.81 15.05 10.47
N ILE A 187 -19.54 15.15 10.91
CA ILE A 187 -18.64 16.26 10.54
C ILE A 187 -18.38 16.28 9.02
N SER A 188 -18.20 15.11 8.41
CA SER A 188 -18.05 14.92 6.96
C SER A 188 -19.24 15.49 6.20
N ASN A 189 -20.45 15.15 6.62
CA ASN A 189 -21.69 15.63 6.01
C ASN A 189 -21.87 17.15 6.18
N LEU A 190 -21.56 17.71 7.35
CA LEU A 190 -21.67 19.15 7.62
C LEU A 190 -20.67 19.98 6.82
N CYS A 191 -19.49 19.45 6.54
CA CYS A 191 -18.45 20.16 5.79
C CYS A 191 -18.44 19.87 4.28
N SER A 192 -19.24 18.92 3.80
CA SER A 192 -19.13 18.36 2.44
C SER A 192 -17.69 17.90 2.11
N ILE A 193 -17.04 17.24 3.07
CA ILE A 193 -15.68 16.70 2.95
C ILE A 193 -15.76 15.20 3.17
N SER A 194 -15.05 14.38 2.39
CA SER A 194 -15.08 12.93 2.60
C SER A 194 -14.63 12.51 4.00
N THR A 195 -15.27 11.49 4.59
CA THR A 195 -14.91 10.90 5.90
C THR A 195 -13.40 10.70 6.06
N GLU A 196 -12.74 10.17 5.04
CA GLU A 196 -11.29 9.92 5.06
C GLU A 196 -10.48 11.19 5.26
N LYS A 197 -10.86 12.30 4.62
CA LYS A 197 -10.19 13.59 4.77
C LYS A 197 -10.43 14.17 6.16
N VAL A 198 -11.66 14.06 6.69
CA VAL A 198 -11.98 14.48 8.07
C VAL A 198 -11.14 13.68 9.08
N TYR A 199 -11.06 12.35 8.91
CA TYR A 199 -10.25 11.48 9.74
C TYR A 199 -8.75 11.84 9.68
N ASN A 200 -8.21 12.10 8.50
CA ASN A 200 -6.81 12.51 8.35
C ASN A 200 -6.52 13.86 9.04
N ILE A 201 -7.44 14.82 8.96
CA ILE A 201 -7.33 16.08 9.71
C ILE A 201 -7.33 15.79 11.22
N CYS A 202 -8.24 14.94 11.69
CA CYS A 202 -8.29 14.54 13.10
C CYS A 202 -7.00 13.86 13.55
N LYS A 203 -6.39 12.97 12.75
CA LYS A 203 -5.09 12.34 13.08
C LYS A 203 -3.97 13.36 13.27
N ILE A 204 -3.94 14.40 12.45
CA ILE A 204 -2.97 15.50 12.60
C ILE A 204 -3.19 16.22 13.93
N LEU A 205 -4.44 16.54 14.25
CA LEU A 205 -4.82 17.20 15.51
C LEU A 205 -4.51 16.35 16.74
N ILE A 206 -4.71 15.02 16.67
CA ILE A 206 -4.31 14.08 17.72
C ILE A 206 -2.80 14.09 17.91
N LYS A 207 -2.03 14.09 16.81
CA LYS A 207 -0.56 14.13 16.87
C LYS A 207 -0.05 15.42 17.53
N PHE A 208 -0.76 16.54 17.36
CA PHE A 208 -0.47 17.78 18.07
C PHE A 208 -1.03 17.84 19.50
N GLY A 209 -1.75 16.81 19.95
CA GLY A 209 -2.32 16.73 21.29
C GLY A 209 -3.59 17.56 21.49
N PHE A 210 -4.21 18.07 20.42
CA PHE A 210 -5.38 18.95 20.52
C PHE A 210 -6.69 18.20 20.75
N ILE A 211 -6.80 16.99 20.21
CA ILE A 211 -8.02 16.19 20.30
C ILE A 211 -7.71 14.74 20.70
N SER A 212 -8.72 14.00 21.10
CA SER A 212 -8.75 12.54 21.18
C SER A 212 -10.08 11.99 20.68
N TYR A 213 -10.16 10.69 20.46
CA TYR A 213 -11.45 10.03 20.28
C TYR A 213 -12.03 9.61 21.64
N VAL A 214 -13.36 9.66 21.73
CA VAL A 214 -14.16 9.04 22.79
C VAL A 214 -14.52 7.62 22.39
#